data_AF-A0A1I4JPZ8-F1
#
_entry.id   AF-A0A1I4JPZ8-F1
#
_cell.length_a   1.000
_cell.length_b   1.000
_cell.length_c   1.000
_cell.angle_alpha   90.00
_cell.angle_beta   90.00
_cell.angle_gamma   90.00
#
_symmetry.space_group_name_H-M   'P 1'
#
loop_
_entity.id
_entity.type
_entity.pdbx_description
1 polymer ?
#
loop_
_entity_poly.entity_id
_entity_poly.type
_entity_poly.pdbx_seq_one_letter_code
_entity_poly.pdbx_strand_id
1 'polypeptide(L)'
;MTSEIRRFTRLTVATAKTVVENPGEPADPVGGGGFADWAMLTLHTLRLELGKSYRQTIDLLSEMPGVLEEIGLTRLPHYTVLRDWFEKISTKTWRAFLRASAEKRTGHAAIDSTGFDRDHPSRYYAQRAHYRVRSLKVTALVDVETLYVTDVHCTTTKKHDAKIGPQVARRNAGDLLSLAADRAYDGKPFRDELRSYGVRPLIKHRIYSSLDLAHNARMSSMHYNRRWMVETVFSSLKRTLGAAVRARSWHLELREMVLKCTVYNLRRSVRYP
;
A
#
# COMPACT_ATOMS: atom_id res chain seq x y z
N MET A 1 9.64 28.54 6.85
CA MET A 1 9.76 27.29 6.05
C MET A 1 8.90 26.21 6.67
N THR A 2 8.02 25.56 5.90
CA THR A 2 7.20 24.44 6.40
C THR A 2 8.02 23.15 6.38
N SER A 3 8.12 22.48 7.53
CA SER A 3 8.88 21.21 7.66
C SER A 3 8.28 20.11 6.77
N GLU A 4 9.08 19.10 6.43
CA GLU A 4 8.61 17.93 5.65
C GLU A 4 7.43 17.24 6.35
N ILE A 5 7.49 17.07 7.68
CA ILE A 5 6.41 16.44 8.45
C ILE A 5 5.10 17.26 8.43
N ARG A 6 5.17 18.59 8.43
CA ARG A 6 3.96 19.43 8.28
C ARG A 6 3.38 19.32 6.88
N ARG A 7 4.21 19.32 5.83
CA ARG A 7 3.76 19.08 4.44
C ARG A 7 3.12 17.70 4.27
N PHE A 8 3.75 16.67 4.83
CA PHE A 8 3.21 15.31 4.86
C PHE A 8 1.88 15.24 5.59
N THR A 9 1.77 15.88 6.76
CA THR A 9 0.52 15.93 7.53
C THR A 9 -0.59 16.61 6.73
N ARG A 10 -0.32 17.78 6.14
CA ARG A 10 -1.29 18.52 5.33
C ARG A 10 -1.79 17.73 4.14
N LEU A 11 -0.88 17.09 3.39
CA LEU A 11 -1.25 16.21 2.28
C LEU A 11 -2.08 15.01 2.75
N THR A 12 -1.70 14.41 3.88
CA THR A 12 -2.42 13.30 4.48
C THR A 12 -3.85 13.70 4.85
N VAL A 13 -4.03 14.86 5.49
CA VAL A 13 -5.35 15.41 5.84
C VAL A 13 -6.18 15.65 4.58
N ALA A 14 -5.62 16.31 3.57
CA ALA A 14 -6.32 16.58 2.32
C ALA A 14 -6.77 15.26 1.65
N THR A 15 -5.88 14.27 1.56
CA THR A 15 -6.16 12.96 0.97
C THR A 15 -7.15 12.15 1.81
N ALA A 16 -7.08 12.21 3.14
CA ALA A 16 -7.99 11.50 4.03
C ALA A 16 -9.42 12.07 3.93
N LYS A 17 -9.55 13.38 3.77
CA LYS A 17 -10.86 14.03 3.59
C LYS A 17 -11.57 13.62 2.29
N THR A 18 -10.85 13.23 1.23
CA THR A 18 -11.52 12.81 -0.02
C THR A 18 -12.16 11.42 0.04
N VAL A 19 -11.93 10.65 1.12
CA VAL A 19 -12.35 9.23 1.20
C VAL A 19 -13.29 8.92 2.37
N VAL A 20 -13.65 9.92 3.18
CA VAL A 20 -14.57 9.78 4.31
C VAL A 20 -15.93 10.39 3.99
N GLU A 21 -16.97 9.96 4.70
CA GLU A 21 -18.34 10.42 4.49
C GLU A 21 -18.52 11.89 4.93
N ASN A 22 -17.89 12.29 6.03
CA ASN A 22 -18.04 13.63 6.63
C ASN A 22 -16.71 14.41 6.66
N PRO A 23 -16.23 14.93 5.52
CA PRO A 23 -14.93 15.64 5.46
C PRO A 23 -14.90 17.00 6.17
N GLY A 24 -16.07 17.60 6.38
CA GLY A 24 -16.25 18.87 7.08
C GLY A 24 -16.36 18.73 8.61
N GLU A 25 -16.46 17.50 9.13
CA GLU A 25 -16.49 17.27 10.57
C GLU A 25 -15.18 17.76 11.21
N PRO A 26 -15.23 18.52 12.32
CA PRO A 26 -14.04 18.88 13.09
C PRO A 26 -13.25 17.64 13.52
N ALA A 27 -11.92 17.74 13.60
CA ALA A 27 -11.08 16.58 13.95
C ALA A 27 -11.45 15.99 15.32
N ASP A 28 -11.75 16.85 16.29
CA ASP A 28 -12.25 16.53 17.62
C ASP A 28 -13.49 17.41 17.97
N PRO A 29 -14.71 16.94 17.66
CA PRO A 29 -15.93 17.72 17.85
C PRO A 29 -16.18 18.23 19.29
N VAL A 30 -16.74 19.44 19.37
CA VAL A 30 -17.13 20.12 20.62
C VAL A 30 -18.27 19.36 21.29
N GLY A 31 -18.16 19.10 22.60
CA GLY A 31 -19.11 18.26 23.36
C GLY A 31 -18.58 16.86 23.70
N GLY A 32 -17.44 16.46 23.12
CA GLY A 32 -16.82 15.16 23.38
C GLY A 32 -17.54 14.00 22.69
N GLY A 33 -16.93 12.80 22.73
CA GLY A 33 -17.55 11.56 22.23
C GLY A 33 -16.89 10.90 21.01
N GLY A 34 -15.89 11.51 20.38
CA GLY A 34 -15.23 10.89 19.24
C GLY A 34 -14.10 11.70 18.61
N PHE A 35 -13.70 11.25 17.42
CA PHE A 35 -12.77 11.89 16.50
C PHE A 35 -13.29 11.66 15.08
N ALA A 36 -13.03 12.57 14.16
CA ALA A 36 -13.40 12.37 12.77
C ALA A 36 -12.57 11.25 12.12
N ASP A 37 -13.18 10.47 11.22
CA ASP A 37 -12.50 9.37 10.51
C ASP A 37 -11.22 9.83 9.81
N TRP A 38 -11.24 11.00 9.15
CA TRP A 38 -10.09 11.54 8.43
C TRP A 38 -8.94 11.93 9.37
N ALA A 39 -9.25 12.38 10.59
CA ALA A 39 -8.24 12.67 11.60
C ALA A 39 -7.58 11.36 12.08
N MET A 40 -8.37 10.30 12.29
CA MET A 40 -7.86 8.99 12.70
C MET A 40 -7.05 8.31 11.58
N LEU A 41 -7.45 8.43 10.31
CA LEU A 41 -6.62 8.03 9.16
C LEU A 41 -5.26 8.75 9.17
N THR A 42 -5.27 10.05 9.48
CA THR A 42 -4.06 10.87 9.53
C THR A 42 -3.12 10.44 10.67
N LEU A 43 -3.65 10.23 11.88
CA LEU A 43 -2.86 9.77 13.03
C LEU A 43 -2.23 8.38 12.78
N HIS A 44 -2.96 7.47 12.13
CA HIS A 44 -2.40 6.15 11.74
C HIS A 44 -1.29 6.26 10.71
N THR A 45 -1.43 7.19 9.76
CA THR A 45 -0.39 7.49 8.77
C THR A 45 0.87 8.03 9.46
N LEU A 46 0.71 9.00 10.36
CA LEU A 46 1.82 9.56 11.14
C LEU A 46 2.51 8.51 12.03
N ARG A 47 1.74 7.59 12.63
CA ARG A 47 2.31 6.48 13.40
C ARG A 47 3.31 5.66 12.59
N LEU A 48 2.96 5.32 11.35
CA LEU A 48 3.85 4.57 10.46
C LEU A 48 4.99 5.43 9.92
N GLU A 49 4.73 6.69 9.59
CA GLU A 49 5.76 7.65 9.15
C GLU A 49 6.88 7.79 10.19
N LEU A 50 6.49 7.94 11.46
CA LEU A 50 7.42 8.08 12.60
C LEU A 50 8.01 6.73 13.06
N GLY A 51 7.49 5.61 12.57
CA GLY A 51 7.94 4.26 12.95
C GLY A 51 7.65 3.86 14.40
N LYS A 52 6.72 4.55 15.08
CA LYS A 52 6.49 4.42 16.53
C LYS A 52 5.34 3.46 16.88
N SER A 53 5.31 3.02 18.14
CA SER A 53 4.13 2.33 18.70
C SER A 53 2.99 3.33 18.96
N TYR A 54 1.75 2.84 19.15
CA TYR A 54 0.60 3.70 19.45
C TYR A 54 0.86 4.68 20.59
N ARG A 55 1.43 4.20 21.71
CA ARG A 55 1.73 5.04 22.88
C ARG A 55 2.78 6.09 22.57
N GLN A 56 3.90 5.68 21.98
CA GLN A 56 4.98 6.60 21.59
C GLN A 56 4.55 7.62 20.54
N THR A 57 3.62 7.27 19.64
CA THR A 57 3.08 8.22 18.67
C THR A 57 2.30 9.32 19.37
N ILE A 58 1.40 8.97 20.29
CA ILE A 58 0.61 9.98 21.03
C ILE A 58 1.52 10.86 21.89
N ASP A 59 2.46 10.24 22.60
CA ASP A 59 3.47 10.92 23.41
C ASP A 59 4.34 11.88 22.59
N LEU A 60 4.81 11.46 21.41
CA LEU A 60 5.58 12.36 20.55
C LEU A 60 4.73 13.47 19.95
N LEU A 61 3.48 13.18 19.57
CA LEU A 61 2.58 14.18 18.97
C LEU A 61 2.14 15.26 19.97
N SER A 62 2.14 15.00 21.28
CA SER A 62 1.85 16.04 22.28
C SER A 62 2.90 17.16 22.25
N GLU A 63 4.12 16.84 21.84
CA GLU A 63 5.22 17.79 21.66
C GLU A 63 5.26 18.44 20.26
N MET A 64 4.25 18.22 19.42
CA MET A 64 4.23 18.68 18.02
C MET A 64 2.98 19.54 17.72
N PRO A 65 2.80 20.71 18.37
CA PRO A 65 1.60 21.54 18.21
C PRO A 65 1.37 21.97 16.76
N GLY A 66 2.43 22.23 15.99
CA GLY A 66 2.31 22.57 14.56
C GLY A 66 1.87 21.40 13.67
N VAL A 67 1.96 20.14 14.13
CA VAL A 67 1.35 18.98 13.45
C VAL A 67 -0.10 18.86 13.86
N LEU A 68 -0.41 19.02 15.14
CA LEU A 68 -1.80 18.99 15.64
C LEU A 68 -2.66 20.08 14.98
N GLU A 69 -2.10 21.27 14.77
CA GLU A 69 -2.73 22.38 14.05
C GLU A 69 -3.11 22.00 12.61
N GLU A 70 -2.24 21.31 11.87
CA GLU A 70 -2.54 20.87 10.50
C GLU A 70 -3.68 19.84 10.46
N ILE A 71 -3.83 19.06 11.53
CA ILE A 71 -4.95 18.12 11.69
C ILE A 71 -6.18 18.84 12.26
N GLY A 72 -6.02 19.98 12.92
CA GLY A 72 -7.09 20.66 13.65
C GLY A 72 -7.49 19.95 14.94
N LEU A 73 -6.56 19.23 15.59
CA LEU A 73 -6.79 18.55 16.88
C LEU A 73 -6.45 19.47 18.06
N THR A 74 -7.40 19.65 18.99
CA THR A 74 -7.14 20.33 20.27
C THR A 74 -6.78 19.34 21.39
N ARG A 75 -7.20 18.07 21.25
CA ARG A 75 -6.83 16.97 22.14
C ARG A 75 -6.41 15.73 21.35
N LEU A 76 -5.50 14.94 21.93
CA LEU A 76 -5.10 13.65 21.36
C LEU A 76 -5.97 12.49 21.89
N PRO A 77 -6.24 11.46 21.07
CA PRO A 77 -6.83 10.22 21.57
C PRO A 77 -5.85 9.51 22.51
N HIS A 78 -6.39 8.82 23.51
CA HIS A 78 -5.61 7.83 24.24
C HIS A 78 -5.11 6.73 23.28
N TYR A 79 -3.93 6.14 23.54
CA TYR A 79 -3.31 5.19 22.60
C TYR A 79 -4.17 3.95 22.33
N THR A 80 -5.00 3.51 23.29
CA THR A 80 -5.95 2.41 23.09
C THR A 80 -7.07 2.81 22.14
N VAL A 81 -7.56 4.05 22.24
CA VAL A 81 -8.57 4.58 21.31
C VAL A 81 -7.99 4.60 19.90
N LEU A 82 -6.77 5.10 19.71
CA LEU A 82 -6.13 5.08 18.39
C LEU A 82 -6.01 3.65 17.83
N ARG A 83 -5.62 2.67 18.66
CA ARG A 83 -5.59 1.26 18.27
C ARG A 83 -6.97 0.75 17.85
N ASP A 84 -8.00 0.99 18.65
CA ASP A 84 -9.36 0.48 18.41
C ASP A 84 -9.96 1.07 17.12
N TRP A 85 -9.62 2.32 16.83
CA TRP A 85 -9.98 2.97 15.57
C TRP A 85 -9.37 2.31 14.33
N PHE A 86 -8.19 1.68 14.45
CA PHE A 86 -7.63 0.90 13.33
C PHE A 86 -8.53 -0.28 12.93
N GLU A 87 -9.19 -0.87 13.93
CA GLU A 87 -10.14 -1.96 13.75
C GLU A 87 -11.52 -1.45 13.30
N LYS A 88 -11.96 -0.31 13.86
CA LYS A 88 -13.23 0.34 13.51
C LYS A 88 -13.30 0.79 12.05
N ILE A 89 -12.24 1.42 11.54
CA ILE A 89 -12.23 1.92 10.15
C ILE A 89 -12.29 0.76 9.17
N SER A 90 -13.26 0.82 8.27
CA SER A 90 -13.52 -0.26 7.31
C SER A 90 -12.34 -0.47 6.34
N THR A 91 -12.15 -1.72 5.89
CA THR A 91 -11.15 -2.03 4.84
C THR A 91 -11.44 -1.29 3.53
N LYS A 92 -12.71 -0.96 3.26
CA LYS A 92 -13.12 -0.16 2.09
C LYS A 92 -12.51 1.24 2.17
N THR A 93 -12.61 1.89 3.33
CA THR A 93 -12.03 3.23 3.57
C THR A 93 -10.50 3.19 3.45
N TRP A 94 -9.83 2.20 4.05
CA TRP A 94 -8.37 2.05 3.90
C TRP A 94 -7.94 1.89 2.43
N ARG A 95 -8.67 1.09 1.64
CA ARG A 95 -8.40 0.90 0.21
C ARG A 95 -8.68 2.15 -0.61
N ALA A 96 -9.77 2.86 -0.31
CA ALA A 96 -10.08 4.15 -0.92
C ALA A 96 -8.96 5.15 -0.64
N PHE A 97 -8.44 5.18 0.59
CA PHE A 97 -7.34 6.04 1.00
C PHE A 97 -6.04 5.72 0.26
N LEU A 98 -5.69 4.45 0.08
CA LEU A 98 -4.58 4.04 -0.79
C LEU A 98 -4.80 4.53 -2.23
N ARG A 99 -5.99 4.30 -2.80
CA ARG A 99 -6.31 4.72 -4.17
C ARG A 99 -6.20 6.24 -4.33
N ALA A 100 -6.67 7.03 -3.36
CA ALA A 100 -6.58 8.48 -3.34
C ALA A 100 -5.13 9.00 -3.17
N SER A 101 -4.28 8.28 -2.43
CA SER A 101 -2.87 8.67 -2.27
C SER A 101 -2.02 8.52 -3.54
N ALA A 102 -2.49 7.74 -4.51
CA ALA A 102 -1.85 7.60 -5.82
C ALA A 102 -2.32 8.74 -6.74
N GLU A 103 -1.75 9.94 -6.55
CA GLU A 103 -2.16 11.20 -7.18
C GLU A 103 -2.21 11.13 -8.72
N LYS A 104 -1.27 10.40 -9.34
CA LYS A 104 -1.16 10.27 -10.80
C LYS A 104 -1.10 8.81 -11.23
N ARG A 105 -1.96 8.46 -12.19
CA ARG A 105 -2.06 7.14 -12.82
C ARG A 105 -1.89 7.30 -14.32
N THR A 106 -0.83 6.73 -14.87
CA THR A 106 -0.51 6.77 -16.29
C THR A 106 -1.19 5.65 -17.06
N GLY A 107 -1.74 4.67 -16.34
CA GLY A 107 -2.34 3.46 -16.89
C GLY A 107 -1.34 2.40 -17.31
N HIS A 108 -0.04 2.67 -17.18
CA HIS A 108 1.01 1.68 -17.34
C HIS A 108 1.37 1.13 -15.97
N ALA A 109 0.92 -0.09 -15.66
CA ALA A 109 1.18 -0.71 -14.38
C ALA A 109 1.98 -2.00 -14.51
N ALA A 110 2.64 -2.37 -13.41
CA ALA A 110 3.25 -3.66 -13.22
C ALA A 110 2.72 -4.32 -11.95
N ILE A 111 2.57 -5.64 -12.01
CA ILE A 111 2.13 -6.46 -10.90
C ILE A 111 3.21 -7.48 -10.54
N ASP A 112 3.53 -7.52 -9.25
CA ASP A 112 4.44 -8.50 -8.70
C ASP A 112 4.09 -8.82 -7.25
N SER A 113 4.66 -9.88 -6.70
CA SER A 113 4.45 -10.30 -5.32
C SER A 113 5.73 -10.36 -4.52
N THR A 114 5.65 -10.05 -3.22
CA THR A 114 6.77 -10.18 -2.29
C THR A 114 6.29 -10.69 -0.93
N GLY A 115 7.19 -11.29 -0.16
CA GLY A 115 6.92 -11.72 1.22
C GLY A 115 7.19 -10.61 2.23
N PHE A 116 6.31 -10.47 3.21
CA PHE A 116 6.52 -9.73 4.46
C PHE A 116 6.45 -10.69 5.64
N ASP A 117 7.24 -10.48 6.68
CA ASP A 117 7.18 -11.32 7.87
C ASP A 117 5.95 -10.96 8.71
N ARG A 118 5.27 -11.96 9.27
CA ARG A 118 4.11 -11.79 10.18
C ARG A 118 4.50 -11.81 11.65
N ASP A 119 5.76 -12.14 11.91
CA ASP A 119 6.35 -12.20 13.22
C ASP A 119 7.62 -11.34 13.22
N HIS A 120 7.95 -10.79 14.38
CA HIS A 120 9.17 -10.00 14.58
C HIS A 120 10.15 -10.71 15.53
N PRO A 121 10.57 -11.98 15.28
CA PRO A 121 11.64 -12.55 16.05
C PRO A 121 12.96 -11.84 15.70
N SER A 122 13.84 -11.65 16.68
CA SER A 122 15.21 -11.27 16.36
C SER A 122 15.85 -12.40 15.53
N ARG A 123 16.76 -12.07 14.60
CA ARG A 123 17.44 -13.09 13.76
C ARG A 123 18.11 -14.16 14.61
N TYR A 124 18.72 -13.72 15.71
CA TYR A 124 19.36 -14.59 16.71
C TYR A 124 18.35 -15.55 17.37
N TYR A 125 17.19 -15.04 17.82
CA TYR A 125 16.14 -15.87 18.39
C TYR A 125 15.56 -16.86 17.38
N ALA A 126 15.30 -16.41 16.15
CA ALA A 126 14.73 -17.27 15.12
C ALA A 126 15.66 -18.44 14.77
N GLN A 127 16.97 -18.20 14.69
CA GLN A 127 17.97 -19.23 14.45
C GLN A 127 18.07 -20.20 15.62
N ARG A 128 18.17 -19.70 16.87
CA ARG A 128 18.32 -20.53 18.07
C ARG A 128 17.10 -21.41 18.36
N ALA A 129 15.89 -20.86 18.18
CA ALA A 129 14.64 -21.55 18.48
C ALA A 129 14.11 -22.38 17.29
N HIS A 130 14.86 -22.47 16.18
CA HIS A 130 14.38 -23.02 14.91
C HIS A 130 13.01 -22.46 14.50
N TYR A 131 12.78 -21.16 14.79
CA TYR A 131 11.49 -20.53 14.61
C TYR A 131 11.23 -20.29 13.12
N ARG A 132 10.16 -20.88 12.61
CA ARG A 132 9.72 -20.64 11.23
C ARG A 132 8.91 -19.35 11.17
N VAL A 133 9.53 -18.29 10.67
CA VAL A 133 8.86 -17.01 10.42
C VAL A 133 7.68 -17.23 9.48
N ARG A 134 6.48 -16.82 9.92
CA ARG A 134 5.29 -16.85 9.07
C ARG A 134 5.37 -15.71 8.08
N SER A 135 5.06 -15.98 6.82
CA SER A 135 5.09 -14.97 5.78
C SER A 135 3.69 -14.57 5.31
N LEU A 136 3.54 -13.27 5.04
CA LEU A 136 2.44 -12.64 4.35
C LEU A 136 2.87 -12.41 2.92
N LYS A 137 2.19 -13.03 1.96
CA LYS A 137 2.43 -12.74 0.55
C LYS A 137 1.63 -11.49 0.16
N VAL A 138 2.31 -10.49 -0.37
CA VAL A 138 1.74 -9.22 -0.79
C VAL A 138 1.95 -9.07 -2.29
N THR A 139 0.87 -9.05 -3.05
CA THR A 139 0.85 -8.70 -4.47
C THR A 139 0.49 -7.23 -4.59
N ALA A 140 1.35 -6.42 -5.21
CA ALA A 140 1.13 -5.00 -5.41
C ALA A 140 0.96 -4.68 -6.89
N LEU A 141 0.05 -3.75 -7.19
CA LEU A 141 -0.09 -3.10 -8.48
C LEU A 141 0.57 -1.72 -8.38
N VAL A 142 1.53 -1.46 -9.24
CA VAL A 142 2.35 -0.24 -9.20
C VAL A 142 2.34 0.42 -10.56
N ASP A 143 2.09 1.72 -10.60
CA ASP A 143 2.29 2.52 -11.81
C ASP A 143 3.78 2.60 -12.14
N VAL A 144 4.20 2.19 -13.34
CA VAL A 144 5.62 2.06 -13.68
C VAL A 144 6.32 3.38 -13.97
N GLU A 145 5.56 4.46 -14.14
CA GLU A 145 6.11 5.79 -14.40
C GLU A 145 6.16 6.62 -13.12
N THR A 146 5.07 6.63 -12.35
CA THR A 146 4.99 7.40 -11.11
C THR A 146 5.50 6.63 -9.90
N LEU A 147 5.63 5.30 -9.98
CA LEU A 147 5.93 4.38 -8.88
C LEU A 147 4.88 4.35 -7.76
N TYR A 148 3.71 4.94 -7.95
CA TYR A 148 2.65 4.84 -6.95
C TYR A 148 2.07 3.43 -6.88
N VAL A 149 1.87 2.94 -5.66
CA VAL A 149 1.13 1.71 -5.41
C VAL A 149 -0.36 2.04 -5.52
N THR A 150 -1.04 1.44 -6.50
CA THR A 150 -2.47 1.72 -6.77
C THR A 150 -3.40 0.71 -6.11
N ASP A 151 -2.94 -0.53 -5.93
CA ASP A 151 -3.69 -1.57 -5.23
C ASP A 151 -2.75 -2.62 -4.63
N VAL A 152 -3.24 -3.31 -3.60
CA VAL A 152 -2.57 -4.45 -2.98
C VAL A 152 -3.55 -5.59 -2.73
N HIS A 153 -3.05 -6.82 -2.83
CA HIS A 153 -3.70 -8.02 -2.34
C HIS A 153 -2.75 -8.76 -1.42
N CYS A 154 -3.24 -9.17 -0.25
CA CYS A 154 -2.46 -9.98 0.67
C CYS A 154 -3.05 -11.38 0.73
N THR A 155 -2.20 -12.39 0.91
CA THR A 155 -2.61 -13.76 1.27
C THR A 155 -1.61 -14.41 2.23
N THR A 156 -2.10 -15.16 3.22
CA THR A 156 -1.27 -16.03 4.08
C THR A 156 -0.98 -17.38 3.45
N THR A 157 -1.67 -17.71 2.35
CA THR A 157 -1.55 -19.00 1.68
C THR A 157 -0.54 -18.91 0.54
N LYS A 158 0.13 -20.02 0.24
CA LYS A 158 1.02 -20.13 -0.94
C LYS A 158 0.24 -20.22 -2.26
N LYS A 159 -0.87 -19.49 -2.40
CA LYS A 159 -1.62 -19.43 -3.66
C LYS A 159 -0.69 -18.94 -4.78
N HIS A 160 -0.78 -19.59 -5.93
CA HIS A 160 -0.03 -19.22 -7.12
C HIS A 160 -0.43 -17.82 -7.58
N ASP A 161 0.57 -17.04 -8.01
CA ASP A 161 0.40 -15.67 -8.50
C ASP A 161 -0.59 -15.56 -9.65
N ALA A 162 -0.62 -16.58 -10.52
CA ALA A 162 -1.58 -16.71 -11.61
C ALA A 162 -3.06 -16.69 -11.15
N LYS A 163 -3.37 -17.00 -9.89
CA LYS A 163 -4.73 -16.90 -9.33
C LYS A 163 -5.04 -15.53 -8.74
N ILE A 164 -4.02 -14.79 -8.30
CA ILE A 164 -4.17 -13.48 -7.66
C ILE A 164 -4.12 -12.34 -8.68
N GLY A 165 -3.26 -12.45 -9.68
CA GLY A 165 -3.11 -11.45 -10.76
C GLY A 165 -4.43 -11.05 -11.41
N PRO A 166 -5.28 -12.00 -11.86
CA PRO A 166 -6.60 -11.70 -12.42
C PRO A 166 -7.49 -10.90 -11.48
N GLN A 167 -7.50 -11.23 -10.19
CA GLN A 167 -8.33 -10.52 -9.21
C GLN A 167 -7.88 -9.07 -9.03
N VAL A 168 -6.57 -8.82 -8.98
CA VAL A 168 -6.01 -7.46 -8.86
C VAL A 168 -6.26 -6.68 -10.14
N ALA A 169 -6.02 -7.27 -11.31
CA ALA A 169 -6.26 -6.64 -12.60
C ALA A 169 -7.72 -6.24 -12.78
N ARG A 170 -8.67 -7.14 -12.49
CA ARG A 170 -10.11 -6.89 -12.61
C ARG A 170 -10.58 -5.69 -11.77
N ARG A 171 -10.08 -5.56 -10.54
CA ARG A 171 -10.44 -4.42 -9.66
C ARG A 171 -9.95 -3.07 -10.18
N ASN A 172 -8.94 -3.06 -11.05
CA ASN A 172 -8.27 -1.85 -11.53
C ASN A 172 -8.36 -1.69 -13.05
N ALA A 173 -9.14 -2.53 -13.74
CA ALA A 173 -9.18 -2.59 -15.20
C ALA A 173 -9.48 -1.23 -15.84
N GLY A 174 -10.40 -0.45 -15.25
CA GLY A 174 -10.75 0.89 -15.74
C GLY A 174 -9.64 1.94 -15.65
N ASP A 175 -8.57 1.68 -14.88
CA ASP A 175 -7.42 2.58 -14.75
C ASP A 175 -6.21 2.11 -15.58
N LEU A 176 -6.31 1.01 -16.33
CA LEU A 176 -5.16 0.35 -16.97
C LEU A 176 -5.20 0.45 -18.49
N LEU A 177 -4.06 0.83 -19.07
CA LEU A 177 -3.76 0.74 -20.50
C LEU A 177 -2.87 -0.47 -20.80
N SER A 178 -1.95 -0.80 -19.90
CA SER A 178 -1.10 -1.98 -20.02
C SER A 178 -0.72 -2.56 -18.66
N LEU A 179 -0.57 -3.88 -18.59
CA LEU A 179 -0.14 -4.57 -17.38
C LEU A 179 1.09 -5.43 -17.64
N ALA A 180 2.21 -5.08 -17.02
CA ALA A 180 3.42 -5.89 -17.01
C ALA A 180 3.42 -6.86 -15.82
N ALA A 181 3.76 -8.13 -16.08
CA ALA A 181 3.87 -9.13 -15.03
C ALA A 181 4.98 -10.13 -15.38
N ASP A 182 5.52 -10.78 -14.35
CA ASP A 182 6.50 -11.84 -14.57
C ASP A 182 5.84 -13.07 -15.24
N ARG A 183 6.68 -13.91 -15.86
CA ARG A 183 6.31 -15.18 -16.48
C ARG A 183 5.57 -16.14 -15.52
N ALA A 184 5.68 -15.95 -14.21
CA ALA A 184 4.87 -16.66 -13.22
C ALA A 184 3.35 -16.44 -13.41
N TYR A 185 2.95 -15.29 -14.00
CA TYR A 185 1.57 -14.93 -14.32
C TYR A 185 1.13 -15.34 -15.73
N ASP A 186 1.97 -16.06 -16.48
CA ASP A 186 1.62 -16.49 -17.84
C ASP A 186 0.42 -17.43 -17.85
N GLY A 187 -0.61 -17.07 -18.61
CA GLY A 187 -1.80 -17.87 -18.83
C GLY A 187 -2.72 -17.24 -19.86
N LYS A 188 -3.19 -18.02 -20.84
CA LYS A 188 -4.12 -17.56 -21.87
C LYS A 188 -5.40 -16.93 -21.27
N PRO A 189 -6.08 -17.53 -20.26
CA PRO A 189 -7.27 -16.93 -19.68
C PRO A 189 -7.01 -15.52 -19.11
N PHE A 190 -5.87 -15.32 -18.45
CA PHE A 190 -5.54 -14.01 -17.88
C PHE A 190 -5.25 -12.97 -18.96
N ARG A 191 -4.55 -13.35 -20.04
CA ARG A 191 -4.30 -12.44 -21.18
C ARG A 191 -5.59 -12.06 -21.90
N ASP A 192 -6.49 -13.02 -22.08
CA ASP A 192 -7.76 -12.78 -22.75
C ASP A 192 -8.67 -11.89 -21.90
N GLU A 193 -8.70 -12.09 -20.58
CA GLU A 193 -9.39 -11.20 -19.64
C GLU A 193 -8.82 -9.77 -19.71
N LEU A 194 -7.50 -9.59 -19.70
CA LEU A 194 -6.89 -8.25 -19.86
C LEU A 194 -7.32 -7.59 -21.17
N ARG A 195 -7.29 -8.34 -22.28
CA ARG A 195 -7.72 -7.84 -23.59
C ARG A 195 -9.20 -7.48 -23.64
N SER A 196 -10.07 -8.23 -22.96
CA SER A 196 -11.50 -7.89 -22.88
C SER A 196 -11.76 -6.56 -22.17
N TYR A 197 -10.83 -6.11 -21.32
CA TYR A 197 -10.88 -4.78 -20.70
C TYR A 197 -10.11 -3.72 -21.51
N GLY A 198 -9.59 -4.04 -22.69
CA GLY A 198 -8.72 -3.13 -23.47
C GLY A 198 -7.31 -2.97 -22.90
N VAL A 199 -6.92 -3.77 -21.91
CA VAL A 199 -5.59 -3.70 -21.26
C VAL A 199 -4.58 -4.53 -22.06
N ARG A 200 -3.49 -3.91 -22.49
CA ARG A 200 -2.40 -4.61 -23.19
C ARG A 200 -1.60 -5.50 -22.21
N PRO A 201 -1.57 -6.84 -22.38
CA PRO A 201 -0.76 -7.71 -21.55
C PRO A 201 0.72 -7.63 -21.94
N LEU A 202 1.58 -7.28 -20.99
CA LEU A 202 3.04 -7.29 -21.10
C LEU A 202 3.61 -8.39 -20.19
N ILE A 203 3.23 -9.63 -20.48
CA ILE A 203 3.63 -10.83 -19.72
C ILE A 203 4.43 -11.73 -20.66
N LYS A 204 5.64 -12.14 -20.31
CA LYS A 204 6.40 -13.09 -21.15
C LYS A 204 5.77 -14.48 -21.11
N HIS A 205 5.70 -15.13 -22.26
CA HIS A 205 5.32 -16.54 -22.39
C HIS A 205 6.37 -17.43 -21.73
N ARG A 206 5.93 -18.48 -21.02
CA ARG A 206 6.76 -19.64 -20.69
C ARG A 206 7.12 -20.35 -22.00
N ILE A 207 8.38 -20.70 -22.16
CA ILE A 207 8.88 -21.26 -23.43
C ILE A 207 8.62 -22.75 -23.41
N TYR A 208 7.59 -23.18 -24.14
CA TYR A 208 7.32 -24.59 -24.42
C TYR A 208 7.42 -24.88 -25.93
N SER A 209 7.40 -23.85 -26.77
CA SER A 209 7.45 -23.94 -28.23
C SER A 209 8.22 -22.78 -28.86
N SER A 210 8.55 -22.92 -30.15
CA SER A 210 9.12 -21.84 -30.97
C SER A 210 8.16 -20.64 -31.10
N LEU A 211 6.85 -20.87 -31.03
CA LEU A 211 5.83 -19.82 -31.03
C LEU A 211 5.93 -18.93 -29.79
N ASP A 212 6.17 -19.50 -28.61
CA ASP A 212 6.36 -18.73 -27.37
C ASP A 212 7.60 -17.83 -27.45
N LEU A 213 8.66 -18.33 -28.10
CA LEU A 213 9.88 -17.58 -28.34
C LEU A 213 9.63 -16.41 -29.30
N ALA A 214 8.90 -16.64 -30.39
CA ALA A 214 8.50 -15.60 -31.34
C ALA A 214 7.58 -14.53 -30.69
N HIS A 215 6.62 -14.95 -29.87
CA HIS A 215 5.76 -14.03 -29.12
C HIS A 215 6.56 -13.16 -28.14
N ASN A 216 7.51 -13.76 -27.42
CA ASN A 216 8.41 -13.03 -26.53
C ASN A 216 9.30 -12.03 -27.28
N ALA A 217 9.83 -12.41 -28.46
CA ALA A 217 10.66 -11.54 -29.29
C ALA A 217 9.91 -10.33 -29.85
N ARG A 218 8.61 -10.47 -30.13
CA ARG A 218 7.73 -9.37 -30.58
C ARG A 218 7.34 -8.40 -29.46
N MET A 219 7.51 -8.78 -28.20
CA MET A 219 7.16 -7.91 -27.07
C MET A 219 8.20 -6.80 -26.94
N SER A 220 7.74 -5.55 -26.83
CA SER A 220 8.64 -4.41 -26.60
C SER A 220 9.42 -4.62 -25.30
N SER A 221 10.73 -4.87 -25.42
CA SER A 221 11.64 -4.97 -24.28
C SER A 221 11.63 -3.70 -23.44
N MET A 222 11.54 -2.53 -24.08
CA MET A 222 11.46 -1.24 -23.38
C MET A 222 10.25 -1.18 -22.44
N HIS A 223 9.06 -1.57 -22.91
CA HIS A 223 7.85 -1.54 -22.10
C HIS A 223 7.80 -2.68 -21.08
N TYR A 224 8.24 -3.88 -21.45
CA TYR A 224 8.27 -5.02 -20.53
C TYR A 224 9.26 -4.82 -19.39
N ASN A 225 10.45 -4.29 -19.67
CA ASN A 225 11.51 -4.14 -18.66
C ASN A 225 11.10 -3.18 -17.54
N ARG A 226 10.17 -2.26 -17.78
CA ARG A 226 9.58 -1.40 -16.72
C ARG A 226 8.92 -2.19 -15.58
N ARG A 227 8.66 -3.50 -15.74
CA ARG A 227 8.25 -4.41 -14.65
C ARG A 227 9.16 -4.33 -13.41
N TRP A 228 10.47 -4.16 -13.60
CA TRP A 228 11.43 -4.06 -12.48
C TRP A 228 11.13 -2.93 -11.49
N MET A 229 10.34 -1.92 -11.89
CA MET A 229 9.95 -0.82 -11.02
C MET A 229 9.16 -1.29 -9.79
N VAL A 230 8.39 -2.38 -9.89
CA VAL A 230 7.70 -2.97 -8.73
C VAL A 230 8.71 -3.45 -7.68
N GLU A 231 9.82 -4.04 -8.11
CA GLU A 231 10.88 -4.52 -7.23
C GLU A 231 11.56 -3.34 -6.50
N THR A 232 11.76 -2.21 -7.20
CA THR A 232 12.21 -0.95 -6.59
C THR A 232 11.24 -0.46 -5.51
N VAL A 233 9.94 -0.47 -5.78
CA VAL A 233 8.91 -0.07 -4.81
C VAL A 233 8.91 -0.98 -3.59
N PHE A 234 8.93 -2.31 -3.77
CA PHE A 234 9.03 -3.26 -2.66
C PHE A 234 10.29 -3.04 -1.84
N SER A 235 11.42 -2.80 -2.50
CA SER A 235 12.68 -2.54 -1.83
C SER A 235 12.64 -1.26 -0.99
N SER A 236 12.00 -0.20 -1.51
CA SER A 236 11.80 1.06 -0.78
C SER A 236 10.85 0.89 0.41
N LEU A 237 9.71 0.22 0.20
CA LEU A 237 8.75 -0.10 1.26
C LEU A 237 9.42 -0.84 2.43
N LYS A 238 10.18 -1.90 2.13
CA LYS A 238 10.83 -2.73 3.15
C LYS A 238 11.92 -1.97 3.91
N ARG A 239 12.72 -1.15 3.23
CA ARG A 239 13.78 -0.36 3.88
C ARG A 239 13.23 0.76 4.73
N THR A 240 12.12 1.36 4.33
CA THR A 240 11.64 2.60 4.96
C THR A 240 10.45 2.42 5.91
N LEU A 241 9.66 1.35 5.75
CA LEU A 241 8.51 1.02 6.60
C LEU A 241 8.59 -0.40 7.21
N GLY A 242 9.74 -1.05 7.04
CA GLY A 242 10.05 -2.37 7.60
C GLY A 242 9.50 -3.53 6.77
N ALA A 243 10.20 -4.67 6.82
CA ALA A 243 9.89 -5.89 6.08
C ALA A 243 8.85 -6.82 6.74
N ALA A 244 8.20 -6.37 7.81
CA ALA A 244 7.30 -7.17 8.62
C ALA A 244 6.04 -6.39 9.01
N VAL A 245 4.92 -7.10 9.20
CA VAL A 245 3.67 -6.55 9.75
C VAL A 245 3.59 -6.80 11.26
N ARG A 246 3.06 -5.83 12.00
CA ARG A 246 2.93 -5.88 13.46
C ARG A 246 1.56 -6.39 13.92
N ALA A 247 0.54 -6.21 13.10
CA ALA A 247 -0.82 -6.69 13.36
C ALA A 247 -0.85 -8.22 13.54
N ARG A 248 -1.74 -8.69 14.43
CA ARG A 248 -1.83 -10.11 14.81
C ARG A 248 -2.98 -10.87 14.17
N SER A 249 -3.99 -10.16 13.68
CA SER A 249 -5.13 -10.75 12.98
C SER A 249 -5.01 -10.52 11.47
N TRP A 250 -5.45 -11.50 10.69
CA TRP A 250 -5.36 -11.51 9.22
C TRP A 250 -5.88 -10.23 8.55
N HIS A 251 -7.05 -9.75 8.97
CA HIS A 251 -7.66 -8.57 8.37
C HIS A 251 -6.92 -7.27 8.74
N LEU A 252 -6.30 -7.20 9.93
CA LEU A 252 -5.48 -6.07 10.34
C LEU A 252 -4.10 -6.10 9.67
N GLU A 253 -3.52 -7.27 9.40
CA GLU A 253 -2.30 -7.41 8.59
C GLU A 253 -2.49 -6.83 7.18
N LEU A 254 -3.63 -7.13 6.55
CA LEU A 254 -4.02 -6.53 5.27
C LEU A 254 -4.11 -5.00 5.38
N ARG A 255 -4.81 -4.47 6.39
CA ARG A 255 -4.95 -3.02 6.58
C ARG A 255 -3.62 -2.34 6.84
N GLU A 256 -2.73 -2.99 7.60
CA GLU A 256 -1.38 -2.47 7.84
C GLU A 256 -0.59 -2.38 6.53
N MET A 257 -0.68 -3.39 5.66
CA MET A 257 -0.04 -3.34 4.35
C MET A 257 -0.62 -2.27 3.43
N VAL A 258 -1.94 -2.10 3.43
CA VAL A 258 -2.60 -1.01 2.69
C VAL A 258 -2.06 0.33 3.19
N LEU A 259 -2.05 0.55 4.51
CA LEU A 259 -1.56 1.79 5.12
C LEU A 259 -0.07 2.04 4.85
N LYS A 260 0.79 1.01 4.88
CA LYS A 260 2.20 1.14 4.48
C LYS A 260 2.34 1.64 3.05
N CYS A 261 1.54 1.12 2.12
CA CYS A 261 1.55 1.57 0.74
C CYS A 261 1.04 3.01 0.61
N THR A 262 0.02 3.39 1.39
CA THR A 262 -0.47 4.77 1.45
C THR A 262 0.61 5.74 1.94
N VAL A 263 1.28 5.41 3.05
CA VAL A 263 2.39 6.21 3.60
C VAL A 263 3.52 6.36 2.59
N TYR A 264 3.85 5.27 1.87
CA TYR A 264 4.84 5.31 0.80
C TYR A 264 4.46 6.31 -0.31
N ASN A 265 3.21 6.27 -0.80
CA ASN A 265 2.74 7.19 -1.82
C ASN A 265 2.75 8.66 -1.34
N LEU A 266 2.24 8.92 -0.14
CA LEU A 266 2.21 10.26 0.45
C LEU A 266 3.62 10.82 0.64
N ARG A 267 4.55 10.02 1.18
CA ARG A 267 5.95 10.40 1.36
C ARG A 267 6.61 10.71 0.02
N ARG A 268 6.29 9.91 -1.01
CA ARG A 268 6.79 10.14 -2.36
C ARG A 268 6.28 11.47 -2.93
N SER A 269 5.00 11.78 -2.78
CA SER A 269 4.39 13.03 -3.25
C SER A 269 5.03 14.25 -2.57
N VAL A 270 5.40 14.15 -1.29
CA VAL A 270 6.06 15.23 -0.55
C VAL A 270 7.51 15.44 -0.99
N ARG A 271 8.23 14.36 -1.30
CA ARG A 271 9.68 14.39 -1.62
C ARG A 271 9.97 14.61 -3.10
N TYR A 272 9.03 14.22 -3.97
CA TYR A 272 9.14 14.28 -5.42
C TYR A 272 7.84 14.86 -5.98
N PRO A 273 7.52 16.14 -5.67
CA PRO A 273 6.33 16.81 -6.18
C PRO A 273 6.37 17.00 -7.69
#